data_AF-A0AA39YDC9-F1
#
_entry.id   AF-A0AA39YDC9-F1
#
_cell.length_a   1.000
_cell.length_b   1.000
_cell.length_c   1.000
_cell.angle_alpha   90.00
_cell.angle_beta   90.00
_cell.angle_gamma   90.00
#
_symmetry.space_group_name_H-M   'P 1'
#
loop_
_entity.id
_entity.type
_entity.pdbx_description
1 polymer ?
#
loop_
_entity_poly.entity_id
_entity_poly.type
_entity_poly.pdbx_seq_one_letter_code
_entity_poly.pdbx_strand_id
1 'polypeptide(L)'
;MLLFNAKEKNDAWLQWASSSLTLQSAAVNYTTRYQRHPPPHFDEWFSYATSRSSIIIDDFDSIHNDLLPFWSLSPAEIRQRTWEAIADPSKGIGGIFIRNGKARIAPNVPRNQRMMLDTIIQMIDKFGQWLPDMDLAFNLNNECRVAVPFEEMEAIGADVADSISKEKTEKDLANDFSPERETGWARIPEAPHSTEHFITLSRRSIWDEFGSMTCPPNSPARSRRIWNRRNFCASCALPHTLGAFFANWTLASDICYQPDLANLHGFYTSPNNFIGTQRLLPIFSQSKAPGFNDIIYPSAWNYMDRVAYAPTDEQPDPIFENKKLDLFWRGATSEGFATGDSAAWKGMTRQRMVHVLSLTNDTQVLPLPHPIASYKRKLRYVPVDPAILRASIPVDVAFSDIARCAEPACSEERDLFLANSPPSIDGDSSSSSSNRRKREEQKNRLPFQSHWQHRYLLDADGAAFSGRFLAFLRSRSLPLKVQPLFHEWWHDRVTPWLHFVPLDPRLQGLWPTLAYFSGFKGVVGGTEVVVDGDQTQAKRIAEEGRRWAEKTLRREDMEVYFFRLLLEWGRLTDDNRDGLGYVPVGGVAGARKGHENGNDAGGS
;
A
#
# COMPACT_ATOMS: atom_id res chain seq x y z
N MET A 1 -4.27 -13.29 -21.23
CA MET A 1 -3.12 -13.82 -20.48
C MET A 1 -3.05 -13.23 -19.07
N LEU A 2 -2.93 -11.90 -18.89
CA LEU A 2 -2.84 -11.28 -17.55
C LEU A 2 -3.99 -11.68 -16.60
N LEU A 3 -5.24 -11.59 -17.06
CA LEU A 3 -6.44 -11.99 -16.29
C LEU A 3 -6.43 -13.47 -15.87
N PHE A 4 -5.99 -14.35 -16.78
CA PHE A 4 -5.94 -15.79 -16.53
C PHE A 4 -4.86 -16.13 -15.51
N ASN A 5 -3.64 -15.61 -15.72
CA ASN A 5 -2.52 -15.82 -14.82
C ASN A 5 -2.79 -15.26 -13.42
N ALA A 6 -3.49 -14.12 -13.31
CA ALA A 6 -3.88 -13.55 -12.03
C ALA A 6 -4.81 -14.47 -11.24
N LYS A 7 -5.80 -15.09 -11.91
CA LYS A 7 -6.65 -16.08 -11.28
C LYS A 7 -5.87 -17.31 -10.82
N GLU A 8 -5.05 -17.90 -11.68
CA GLU A 8 -4.26 -19.09 -11.30
C GLU A 8 -3.33 -18.81 -10.13
N LYS A 9 -2.65 -17.66 -10.14
CA LYS A 9 -1.78 -17.23 -9.03
C LYS A 9 -2.56 -17.04 -7.73
N ASN A 10 -3.72 -16.39 -7.78
CA ASN A 10 -4.56 -16.21 -6.60
C ASN A 10 -5.12 -17.53 -6.07
N ASP A 11 -5.57 -18.42 -6.96
CA ASP A 11 -6.12 -19.73 -6.56
C ASP A 11 -5.01 -20.60 -5.92
N ALA A 12 -3.80 -20.60 -6.49
CA ALA A 12 -2.64 -21.26 -5.91
C ALA A 12 -2.23 -20.62 -4.57
N TRP A 13 -2.26 -19.29 -4.50
CA TRP A 13 -1.95 -18.54 -3.27
C TRP A 13 -2.93 -18.89 -2.15
N LEU A 14 -4.23 -18.87 -2.45
CA LEU A 14 -5.28 -19.15 -1.47
C LEU A 14 -5.18 -20.57 -0.91
N GLN A 15 -4.87 -21.56 -1.76
CA GLN A 15 -4.72 -22.96 -1.32
C GLN A 15 -3.74 -23.12 -0.17
N TRP A 16 -2.63 -22.40 -0.18
CA TRP A 16 -1.66 -22.48 0.90
C TRP A 16 -1.92 -21.46 2.02
N ALA A 17 -2.41 -20.25 1.70
CA ALA A 17 -2.71 -19.21 2.69
C ALA A 17 -3.85 -19.59 3.65
N SER A 18 -4.72 -20.53 3.24
CA SER A 18 -5.83 -21.08 4.02
C SER A 18 -5.69 -22.58 4.29
N SER A 19 -4.47 -23.13 4.24
CA SER A 19 -4.27 -24.58 4.32
C SER A 19 -4.51 -25.16 5.72
N SER A 20 -4.24 -24.38 6.76
CA SER A 20 -4.34 -24.80 8.14
C SER A 20 -5.76 -24.71 8.67
N LEU A 21 -6.34 -25.87 8.99
CA LEU A 21 -7.69 -25.98 9.58
C LEU A 21 -7.66 -26.27 11.09
N THR A 22 -6.50 -26.62 11.65
CA THR A 22 -6.33 -26.87 13.08
C THR A 22 -5.17 -26.05 13.64
N LEU A 23 -5.20 -25.83 14.95
CA LEU A 23 -4.11 -25.14 15.65
C LEU A 23 -2.77 -25.85 15.45
N GLN A 24 -2.77 -27.19 15.48
CA GLN A 24 -1.58 -27.99 15.24
C GLN A 24 -1.03 -27.77 13.81
N SER A 25 -1.88 -27.83 12.78
CA SER A 25 -1.43 -27.61 11.41
C SER A 25 -0.91 -26.19 11.21
N ALA A 26 -1.55 -25.19 11.82
CA ALA A 26 -1.13 -23.79 11.76
C ALA A 26 0.24 -23.56 12.40
N ALA A 27 0.49 -24.16 13.57
CA ALA A 27 1.79 -24.06 14.25
C ALA A 27 2.91 -24.78 13.48
N VAL A 28 2.62 -25.94 12.89
CA VAL A 28 3.57 -26.69 12.05
C VAL A 28 3.87 -25.92 10.76
N ASN A 29 2.86 -25.37 10.10
CA ASN A 29 3.03 -24.57 8.88
C ASN A 29 3.85 -23.31 9.18
N TYR A 30 3.52 -22.59 10.26
CA TYR A 30 4.33 -21.44 10.72
C TYR A 30 5.80 -21.82 10.91
N THR A 31 6.07 -22.92 11.61
CA THR A 31 7.44 -23.39 11.88
C THR A 31 8.16 -23.77 10.58
N THR A 32 7.47 -24.42 9.66
CA THR A 32 8.01 -24.79 8.34
C THR A 32 8.31 -23.54 7.50
N ARG A 33 7.44 -22.53 7.58
CA ARG A 33 7.50 -21.32 6.76
C ARG A 33 8.58 -20.35 7.22
N TYR A 34 8.60 -20.04 8.51
CA TYR A 34 9.49 -19.03 9.09
C TYR A 34 10.70 -19.64 9.81
N GLN A 35 10.84 -20.97 9.79
CA GLN A 35 11.93 -21.72 10.44
C GLN A 35 12.02 -21.50 11.96
N ARG A 36 10.88 -21.18 12.59
CA ARG A 36 10.79 -20.76 13.99
C ARG A 36 9.42 -21.08 14.58
N HIS A 37 9.32 -21.30 15.89
CA HIS A 37 8.02 -21.53 16.54
C HIS A 37 7.19 -20.24 16.65
N PRO A 38 5.84 -20.32 16.58
CA PRO A 38 4.97 -19.16 16.78
C PRO A 38 5.18 -18.50 18.16
N PRO A 39 4.85 -17.21 18.33
CA PRO A 39 4.95 -16.55 19.64
C PRO A 39 3.98 -17.15 20.67
N PRO A 40 4.17 -16.90 21.98
CA PRO A 40 3.18 -17.22 23.00
C PRO A 40 1.78 -16.67 22.66
N HIS A 41 0.74 -17.37 23.12
CA HIS A 41 -0.68 -17.08 22.83
C HIS A 41 -1.08 -17.20 21.35
N PHE A 42 -0.31 -17.94 20.55
CA PHE A 42 -0.67 -18.25 19.16
C PHE A 42 -1.98 -19.06 19.04
N ASP A 43 -2.28 -19.89 20.03
CA ASP A 43 -3.53 -20.63 20.18
C ASP A 43 -4.75 -19.73 20.39
N GLU A 44 -4.60 -18.68 21.18
CA GLU A 44 -5.61 -17.64 21.37
C GLU A 44 -5.83 -16.85 20.08
N TRP A 45 -4.74 -16.50 19.38
CA TRP A 45 -4.83 -15.88 18.06
C TRP A 45 -5.55 -16.78 17.04
N PHE A 46 -5.21 -18.07 16.98
CA PHE A 46 -5.86 -19.01 16.06
C PHE A 46 -7.36 -19.14 16.35
N SER A 47 -7.73 -19.25 17.63
CA SER A 47 -9.13 -19.30 18.07
C SER A 47 -9.87 -17.99 17.75
N TYR A 48 -9.20 -16.86 17.91
CA TYR A 48 -9.73 -15.54 17.57
C TYR A 48 -9.97 -15.38 16.06
N ALA A 49 -9.03 -15.84 15.23
CA ALA A 49 -9.11 -15.75 13.78
C ALA A 49 -10.21 -16.66 13.22
N THR A 50 -10.26 -17.91 13.68
CA THR A 50 -11.25 -18.91 13.23
C THR A 50 -12.67 -18.54 13.66
N SER A 51 -12.87 -18.06 14.89
CA SER A 51 -14.18 -17.60 15.38
C SER A 51 -14.74 -16.40 14.60
N ARG A 52 -13.89 -15.61 13.94
CA ARG A 52 -14.26 -14.50 13.03
C ARG A 52 -14.33 -14.90 11.56
N SER A 53 -14.20 -16.20 11.27
CA SER A 53 -14.21 -16.72 9.91
C SER A 53 -13.10 -16.10 9.04
N SER A 54 -11.93 -15.81 9.61
CA SER A 54 -10.76 -15.44 8.80
C SER A 54 -10.39 -16.63 7.92
N ILE A 55 -10.34 -16.40 6.60
CA ILE A 55 -9.93 -17.44 5.65
C ILE A 55 -8.39 -17.52 5.54
N ILE A 56 -7.70 -16.42 5.85
CA ILE A 56 -6.23 -16.35 5.78
C ILE A 56 -5.70 -16.66 7.17
N ILE A 57 -4.98 -17.78 7.28
CA ILE A 57 -4.40 -18.27 8.55
C ILE A 57 -2.88 -18.38 8.42
N ASP A 58 -2.38 -18.79 7.26
CA ASP A 58 -0.96 -19.13 7.11
C ASP A 58 -0.12 -18.00 6.51
N ASP A 59 -0.74 -17.06 5.78
CA ASP A 59 -0.02 -15.97 5.12
C ASP A 59 0.00 -14.66 5.92
N PHE A 60 1.14 -14.42 6.58
CA PHE A 60 1.46 -13.20 7.32
C PHE A 60 2.89 -12.73 7.02
N ASP A 61 3.38 -12.99 5.80
CA ASP A 61 4.76 -12.69 5.39
C ASP A 61 5.12 -11.23 5.56
N SER A 62 4.21 -10.31 5.23
CA SER A 62 4.42 -8.88 5.47
C SER A 62 4.79 -8.58 6.93
N ILE A 63 4.14 -9.22 7.91
CA ILE A 63 4.48 -9.03 9.33
C ILE A 63 5.89 -9.56 9.60
N HIS A 64 6.19 -10.77 9.12
CA HIS A 64 7.50 -11.38 9.31
C HIS A 64 8.60 -10.50 8.71
N ASN A 65 8.44 -10.06 7.46
CA ASN A 65 9.41 -9.24 6.73
C ASN A 65 9.60 -7.86 7.38
N ASP A 66 8.53 -7.24 7.90
CA ASP A 66 8.60 -5.96 8.58
C ASP A 66 9.34 -6.04 9.92
N LEU A 67 9.19 -7.15 10.64
CA LEU A 67 9.81 -7.36 11.95
C LEU A 67 11.22 -7.97 11.86
N LEU A 68 11.56 -8.61 10.74
CA LEU A 68 12.82 -9.32 10.55
C LEU A 68 14.06 -8.45 10.86
N PRO A 69 14.18 -7.20 10.37
CA PRO A 69 15.35 -6.36 10.63
C PRO A 69 15.60 -6.12 12.13
N PHE A 70 14.56 -6.08 12.95
CA PHE A 70 14.67 -5.80 14.38
C PHE A 70 15.21 -6.98 15.19
N TRP A 71 15.30 -8.19 14.61
CA TRP A 71 16.01 -9.31 15.24
C TRP A 71 17.51 -9.07 15.36
N SER A 72 18.10 -8.16 14.58
CA SER A 72 19.49 -7.72 14.75
C SER A 72 19.74 -6.98 16.08
N LEU A 73 18.69 -6.44 16.71
CA LEU A 73 18.79 -5.65 17.93
C LEU A 73 18.47 -6.49 19.16
N SER A 74 19.08 -6.17 20.29
CA SER A 74 18.67 -6.77 21.58
C SER A 74 17.27 -6.28 21.99
N PRO A 75 16.50 -7.06 22.76
CA PRO A 75 15.19 -6.63 23.29
C PRO A 75 15.25 -5.28 24.01
N ALA A 76 16.27 -5.08 24.86
CA ALA A 76 16.50 -3.83 25.59
C ALA A 76 16.74 -2.65 24.64
N GLU A 77 17.52 -2.84 23.58
CA GLU A 77 17.77 -1.80 22.58
C GLU A 77 16.51 -1.45 21.79
N ILE A 78 15.66 -2.42 21.46
CA ILE A 78 14.37 -2.14 20.82
C ILE A 78 13.51 -1.27 21.74
N ARG A 79 13.39 -1.63 23.04
CA ARG A 79 12.65 -0.83 24.02
C ARG A 79 13.20 0.59 24.14
N GLN A 80 14.53 0.74 24.16
CA GLN A 80 15.19 2.04 24.16
C GLN A 80 14.86 2.84 22.91
N ARG A 81 14.98 2.26 21.70
CA ARG A 81 14.68 2.96 20.43
C ARG A 81 13.20 3.32 20.31
N THR A 82 12.29 2.50 20.82
CA THR A 82 10.86 2.86 20.95
C THR A 82 10.68 4.08 21.85
N TRP A 83 11.33 4.10 23.02
CA TRP A 83 11.28 5.24 23.93
C TRP A 83 11.83 6.50 23.29
N GLU A 84 12.98 6.42 22.60
CA GLU A 84 13.59 7.54 21.87
C GLU A 84 12.65 8.11 20.80
N ALA A 85 11.89 7.25 20.11
CA ALA A 85 10.93 7.67 19.09
C ALA A 85 9.70 8.39 19.67
N ILE A 86 9.18 7.97 20.83
CA ILE A 86 7.98 8.55 21.46
C ILE A 86 8.27 9.73 22.40
N ALA A 87 9.53 9.91 22.82
CA ALA A 87 9.90 10.93 23.81
C ALA A 87 9.84 12.37 23.28
N ASP A 88 9.88 12.56 21.95
CA ASP A 88 9.72 13.86 21.30
C ASP A 88 8.45 13.91 20.42
N PRO A 89 7.31 14.41 20.96
CA PRO A 89 6.08 14.51 20.18
C PRO A 89 6.17 15.50 19.01
N SER A 90 7.18 16.38 18.96
CA SER A 90 7.38 17.31 17.84
C SER A 90 7.72 16.61 16.53
N LYS A 91 8.19 15.35 16.58
CA LYS A 91 8.49 14.52 15.40
C LYS A 91 7.24 13.90 14.76
N GLY A 92 6.06 14.09 15.36
CA GLY A 92 4.80 13.51 14.89
C GLY A 92 4.75 12.00 15.10
N ILE A 93 5.26 11.53 16.24
CA ILE A 93 5.19 10.13 16.68
C ILE A 93 4.40 10.11 17.99
N GLY A 94 3.44 9.20 18.10
CA GLY A 94 2.58 9.02 19.27
C GLY A 94 2.81 7.67 19.94
N GLY A 95 2.94 7.65 21.26
CA GLY A 95 3.07 6.42 22.02
C GLY A 95 1.72 5.80 22.40
N ILE A 96 1.62 4.47 22.36
CA ILE A 96 0.59 3.68 23.05
C ILE A 96 1.29 2.72 24.00
N PHE A 97 0.81 2.66 25.24
CA PHE A 97 1.26 1.73 26.27
C PHE A 97 0.21 0.65 26.50
N ILE A 98 0.64 -0.60 26.50
CA ILE A 98 -0.19 -1.75 26.88
C ILE A 98 0.28 -2.21 28.25
N ARG A 99 -0.63 -2.23 29.23
CA ARG A 99 -0.38 -2.72 30.59
C ARG A 99 -1.52 -3.61 31.04
N ASN A 100 -1.24 -4.83 31.49
CA ASN A 100 -2.24 -5.82 31.89
C ASN A 100 -3.35 -5.97 30.84
N GLY A 101 -2.95 -6.05 29.56
CA GLY A 101 -3.85 -6.16 28.42
C GLY A 101 -4.75 -4.96 28.13
N LYS A 102 -4.47 -3.78 28.71
CA LYS A 102 -5.18 -2.53 28.44
C LYS A 102 -4.29 -1.50 27.78
N ALA A 103 -4.72 -0.98 26.64
CA ALA A 103 -4.00 0.04 25.88
C ALA A 103 -4.37 1.47 26.32
N ARG A 104 -3.38 2.36 26.41
CA ARG A 104 -3.54 3.78 26.75
C ARG A 104 -2.59 4.65 25.94
N ILE A 105 -3.05 5.84 25.57
CA ILE A 105 -2.20 6.83 24.88
C ILE A 105 -1.16 7.37 25.86
N ALA A 106 0.08 7.51 25.40
CA ALA A 106 1.15 8.15 26.14
C ALA A 106 0.79 9.60 26.56
N PRO A 107 1.21 10.05 27.76
CA PRO A 107 0.74 11.32 28.33
C PRO A 107 1.17 12.56 27.54
N ASN A 108 2.32 12.50 26.85
CA ASN A 108 2.88 13.60 26.07
C ASN A 108 2.22 13.79 24.68
N VAL A 109 1.31 12.90 24.26
CA VAL A 109 0.64 13.03 22.95
C VAL A 109 -0.38 14.17 22.95
N PRO A 110 -0.25 15.17 22.06
CA PRO A 110 -1.18 16.29 21.96
C PRO A 110 -2.63 15.86 21.65
N ARG A 111 -3.62 16.47 22.32
CA ARG A 111 -5.05 16.10 22.18
C ARG A 111 -5.55 16.12 20.73
N ASN A 112 -5.11 17.08 19.92
CA ASN A 112 -5.50 17.23 18.52
C ASN A 112 -4.94 16.13 17.60
N GLN A 113 -4.05 15.27 18.08
CA GLN A 113 -3.44 14.18 17.32
C GLN A 113 -3.88 12.79 17.82
N ARG A 114 -4.76 12.71 18.84
CA ARG A 114 -5.14 11.45 19.49
C ARG A 114 -6.12 10.60 18.69
N MET A 115 -6.92 11.19 17.82
CA MET A 115 -7.98 10.51 17.07
C MET A 115 -7.52 9.20 16.39
N MET A 116 -6.34 9.19 15.77
CA MET A 116 -5.79 7.99 15.15
C MET A 116 -5.48 6.91 16.21
N LEU A 117 -4.82 7.30 17.30
CA LEU A 117 -4.44 6.41 18.39
C LEU A 117 -5.67 5.87 19.15
N ASP A 118 -6.72 6.67 19.31
CA ASP A 118 -7.99 6.23 19.92
C ASP A 118 -8.60 5.08 19.11
N THR A 119 -8.53 5.13 17.78
CA THR A 119 -9.00 4.03 16.92
C THR A 119 -8.08 2.82 16.99
N ILE A 120 -6.76 3.01 17.13
CA ILE A 120 -5.83 1.90 17.34
C ILE A 120 -6.14 1.19 18.67
N ILE A 121 -6.41 1.95 19.74
CA ILE A 121 -6.85 1.38 21.03
C ILE A 121 -8.16 0.60 20.86
N GLN A 122 -9.14 1.11 20.11
CA GLN A 122 -10.39 0.38 19.84
C GLN A 122 -10.16 -0.99 19.18
N MET A 123 -9.16 -1.10 18.29
CA MET A 123 -8.76 -2.39 17.71
C MET A 123 -8.09 -3.28 18.77
N ILE A 124 -7.11 -2.74 19.51
CA ILE A 124 -6.37 -3.49 20.55
C ILE A 124 -7.32 -4.00 21.62
N ASP A 125 -8.31 -3.22 22.06
CA ASP A 125 -9.26 -3.59 23.12
C ASP A 125 -10.04 -4.87 22.79
N LYS A 126 -10.11 -5.30 21.52
CA LYS A 126 -10.76 -6.55 21.12
C LYS A 126 -9.97 -7.80 21.47
N PHE A 127 -8.64 -7.69 21.64
CA PHE A 127 -7.73 -8.81 21.86
C PHE A 127 -6.64 -8.53 22.90
N GLY A 128 -6.62 -7.34 23.49
CA GLY A 128 -5.55 -6.85 24.35
C GLY A 128 -5.29 -7.72 25.57
N GLN A 129 -6.30 -8.43 26.07
CA GLN A 129 -6.18 -9.34 27.21
C GLN A 129 -5.14 -10.47 27.03
N TRP A 130 -4.77 -10.80 25.80
CA TRP A 130 -3.72 -11.79 25.48
C TRP A 130 -2.38 -11.16 25.12
N LEU A 131 -2.25 -9.84 25.16
CA LEU A 131 -1.01 -9.14 24.87
C LEU A 131 -0.21 -8.90 26.14
N PRO A 132 1.13 -9.03 26.07
CA PRO A 132 1.99 -8.69 27.19
C PRO A 132 2.24 -7.17 27.27
N ASP A 133 2.86 -6.71 28.35
CA ASP A 133 3.15 -5.29 28.55
C ASP A 133 4.19 -4.76 27.55
N MET A 134 3.85 -3.72 26.79
CA MET A 134 4.73 -3.15 25.77
C MET A 134 4.43 -1.68 25.49
N ASP A 135 5.43 -0.95 24.97
CA ASP A 135 5.23 0.38 24.40
C ASP A 135 5.37 0.32 22.88
N LEU A 136 4.58 1.13 22.19
CA LEU A 136 4.45 1.14 20.73
C LEU A 136 4.56 2.59 20.22
N ALA A 137 5.39 2.81 19.20
CA ALA A 137 5.56 4.12 18.57
C ALA A 137 4.81 4.18 17.23
N PHE A 138 3.78 5.02 17.13
CA PHE A 138 2.96 5.17 15.93
C PHE A 138 3.28 6.47 15.20
N ASN A 139 3.50 6.36 13.88
CA ASN A 139 3.60 7.50 12.99
C ASN A 139 2.25 8.21 12.87
N LEU A 140 2.21 9.50 13.20
CA LEU A 140 1.02 10.35 13.12
C LEU A 140 0.93 11.16 11.81
N ASN A 141 1.99 11.15 10.99
CA ASN A 141 1.99 11.77 9.66
C ASN A 141 1.57 10.75 8.59
N ASN A 142 1.35 11.21 7.37
CA ASN A 142 1.02 10.31 6.25
C ASN A 142 2.28 9.60 5.75
N GLU A 143 3.34 10.37 5.53
CA GLU A 143 4.62 9.92 4.97
C GLU A 143 5.32 8.91 5.92
N CYS A 144 5.85 7.82 5.36
CA CYS A 144 6.66 6.83 6.09
C CYS A 144 8.00 7.42 6.56
N ARG A 145 8.63 6.77 7.55
CA ARG A 145 9.63 7.40 8.42
C ARG A 145 11.00 6.77 8.36
N VAL A 146 11.09 5.46 8.25
CA VAL A 146 12.35 4.73 8.49
C VAL A 146 12.87 4.24 7.15
N ALA A 147 14.02 4.72 6.70
CA ALA A 147 14.66 4.21 5.47
C ALA A 147 16.13 3.96 5.76
N VAL A 148 16.46 2.72 6.13
CA VAL A 148 17.83 2.36 6.47
C VAL A 148 18.66 2.24 5.18
N PRO A 149 19.85 2.84 5.11
CA PRO A 149 20.73 2.73 3.94
C PRO A 149 21.00 1.26 3.58
N PHE A 150 21.16 0.98 2.28
CA PHE A 150 21.33 -0.38 1.78
C PHE A 150 22.48 -1.13 2.46
N GLU A 151 23.63 -0.47 2.60
CA GLU A 151 24.83 -1.04 3.18
C GLU A 151 24.65 -1.40 4.67
N GLU A 152 23.84 -0.63 5.40
CA GLU A 152 23.49 -0.92 6.80
C GLU A 152 22.44 -2.05 6.88
N MET A 153 21.49 -2.09 5.95
CA MET A 153 20.52 -3.21 5.86
C MET A 153 21.19 -4.56 5.56
N GLU A 154 22.23 -4.59 4.74
CA GLU A 154 23.03 -5.81 4.50
C GLU A 154 23.72 -6.30 5.78
N ALA A 155 24.29 -5.38 6.57
CA ALA A 155 24.90 -5.72 7.86
C ALA A 155 23.86 -6.25 8.86
N ILE A 156 22.69 -5.59 8.94
CA ILE A 156 21.54 -6.05 9.74
C ILE A 156 21.13 -7.46 9.35
N GLY A 157 21.12 -7.80 8.06
CA GLY A 157 20.78 -9.13 7.57
C GLY A 157 21.68 -10.23 8.14
N ALA A 158 22.98 -9.97 8.28
CA ALA A 158 23.92 -10.92 8.89
C ALA A 158 23.64 -11.09 10.40
N ASP A 159 23.39 -10.00 11.11
CA ASP A 159 23.10 -10.00 12.55
C ASP A 159 21.77 -10.70 12.89
N VAL A 160 20.77 -10.59 12.00
CA VAL A 160 19.49 -11.30 12.12
C VAL A 160 19.70 -12.81 12.13
N ALA A 161 20.50 -13.34 11.20
CA ALA A 161 20.76 -14.77 11.12
C ALA A 161 21.44 -15.31 12.39
N ASP A 162 22.40 -14.56 12.94
CA ASP A 162 23.04 -14.88 14.22
C ASP A 162 22.03 -14.83 15.38
N SER A 163 21.19 -13.80 15.47
CA SER A 163 20.20 -13.72 16.56
C SER A 163 19.18 -14.85 16.50
N ILE A 164 18.69 -15.23 15.33
CA ILE A 164 17.71 -16.32 15.19
C ILE A 164 18.35 -17.67 15.57
N SER A 165 19.65 -17.85 15.29
CA SER A 165 20.36 -19.08 15.63
C SER A 165 20.48 -19.34 17.14
N LYS A 166 20.24 -18.32 17.98
CA LYS A 166 20.28 -18.40 19.45
C LYS A 166 18.98 -18.94 20.05
N GLU A 167 17.93 -19.11 19.25
CA GLU A 167 16.69 -19.70 19.73
C GLU A 167 16.91 -21.08 20.34
N LYS A 168 16.27 -21.30 21.49
CA LYS A 168 16.36 -22.56 22.21
C LYS A 168 15.63 -23.66 21.47
N THR A 169 15.97 -24.89 21.81
CA THR A 169 15.29 -26.07 21.25
C THR A 169 13.85 -26.15 21.72
N GLU A 170 12.99 -26.83 20.96
CA GLU A 170 11.56 -27.00 21.22
C GLU A 170 11.24 -27.39 22.68
N LYS A 171 12.10 -28.20 23.32
CA LYS A 171 11.92 -28.67 24.71
C LYS A 171 12.09 -27.58 25.77
N ASP A 172 12.80 -26.51 25.42
CA ASP A 172 13.17 -25.42 26.32
C ASP A 172 12.36 -24.15 26.06
N LEU A 173 11.38 -24.21 25.15
CA LEU A 173 10.50 -23.08 24.84
C LEU A 173 9.38 -22.96 25.87
N ALA A 174 9.16 -21.73 26.33
CA ALA A 174 8.02 -21.36 27.16
C ALA A 174 6.90 -20.78 26.28
N ASN A 175 5.66 -21.22 26.53
CA ASN A 175 4.46 -20.71 25.87
C ASN A 175 3.75 -19.63 26.72
N ASP A 176 4.53 -18.75 27.36
CA ASP A 176 4.01 -17.57 28.05
C ASP A 176 5.08 -16.47 28.01
N PHE A 177 4.66 -15.21 28.03
CA PHE A 177 5.58 -14.08 28.04
C PHE A 177 6.25 -13.93 29.41
N SER A 178 7.43 -13.29 29.46
CA SER A 178 8.11 -13.06 30.74
C SER A 178 7.23 -12.21 31.68
N PRO A 179 7.27 -12.42 33.00
CA PRO A 179 6.57 -11.57 33.95
C PRO A 179 7.25 -10.19 34.06
N GLU A 180 6.54 -9.20 34.65
CA GLU A 180 7.08 -7.88 35.02
C GLU A 180 7.73 -7.06 33.88
N ARG A 181 7.29 -7.29 32.63
CA ARG A 181 7.86 -6.62 31.44
C ARG A 181 7.76 -5.10 31.46
N GLU A 182 6.79 -4.53 32.19
CA GLU A 182 6.68 -3.07 32.39
C GLU A 182 7.99 -2.45 32.89
N THR A 183 8.76 -3.15 33.73
CA THR A 183 10.02 -2.65 34.30
C THR A 183 11.10 -2.40 33.25
N GLY A 184 11.03 -3.10 32.12
CA GLY A 184 11.96 -2.94 31.00
C GLY A 184 11.70 -1.71 30.13
N TRP A 185 10.59 -0.99 30.36
CA TRP A 185 10.20 0.19 29.58
C TRP A 185 10.46 1.48 30.36
N ALA A 186 11.23 2.39 29.76
CA ALA A 186 11.56 3.66 30.39
C ALA A 186 10.35 4.60 30.45
N ARG A 187 10.27 5.40 31.52
CA ARG A 187 9.21 6.42 31.66
C ARG A 187 9.44 7.57 30.69
N ILE A 188 8.38 8.09 30.08
CA ILE A 188 8.46 9.29 29.26
C ILE A 188 8.82 10.50 30.14
N PRO A 189 9.80 11.32 29.74
CA PRO A 189 10.19 12.52 30.49
C PRO A 189 9.11 13.61 30.43
N GLU A 190 9.05 14.45 31.46
CA GLU A 190 8.11 15.59 31.50
C GLU A 190 8.42 16.63 30.41
N ALA A 191 9.71 16.85 30.15
CA ALA A 191 10.18 17.68 29.05
C ALA A 191 10.52 16.81 27.82
N PRO A 192 10.21 17.27 26.59
CA PRO A 192 10.58 16.54 25.38
C PRO A 192 12.07 16.22 25.32
N HIS A 193 12.40 14.96 25.03
CA HIS A 193 13.79 14.54 24.81
C HIS A 193 14.04 14.39 23.31
N SER A 194 14.60 15.42 22.69
CA SER A 194 14.94 15.38 21.26
C SER A 194 16.24 14.64 21.06
N THR A 195 16.19 13.56 20.27
CA THR A 195 17.37 12.88 19.73
C THR A 195 17.63 13.35 18.30
N GLU A 196 18.89 13.42 17.88
CA GLU A 196 19.30 13.84 16.53
C GLU A 196 19.18 12.70 15.50
N HIS A 197 18.05 11.98 15.48
CA HIS A 197 17.82 10.86 14.57
C HIS A 197 16.90 11.19 13.38
N PHE A 198 16.22 12.34 13.43
CA PHE A 198 15.24 12.72 12.42
C PHE A 198 15.72 13.86 11.54
N ILE A 199 15.61 13.66 10.22
CA ILE A 199 15.91 14.63 9.18
C ILE A 199 14.59 15.15 8.59
N THR A 200 14.43 16.47 8.55
CA THR A 200 13.25 17.12 7.95
C THR A 200 13.54 17.56 6.53
N LEU A 201 12.85 16.96 5.56
CA LEU A 201 12.93 17.31 4.13
C LEU A 201 11.56 17.66 3.55
N SER A 202 10.73 18.30 4.36
CA SER A 202 9.42 18.78 3.93
C SER A 202 9.55 19.74 2.74
N ARG A 203 8.74 19.52 1.70
CA ARG A 203 8.66 20.31 0.47
C ARG A 203 9.94 20.33 -0.37
N ARG A 204 10.75 19.27 -0.24
CA ARG A 204 12.00 19.07 -0.98
C ARG A 204 12.07 17.64 -1.47
N SER A 205 12.85 17.39 -2.52
CA SER A 205 13.08 16.02 -2.97
C SER A 205 13.71 15.20 -1.85
N ILE A 206 13.15 14.02 -1.60
CA ILE A 206 13.69 13.03 -0.65
C ILE A 206 14.31 11.84 -1.38
N TRP A 207 14.25 11.81 -2.71
CA TRP A 207 14.71 10.67 -3.50
C TRP A 207 16.17 10.31 -3.21
N ASP A 208 17.08 11.27 -3.26
CA ASP A 208 18.50 10.97 -3.04
C ASP A 208 18.75 10.51 -1.61
N GLU A 209 18.17 11.17 -0.59
CA GLU A 209 18.45 10.91 0.83
C GLU A 209 17.75 9.66 1.41
N PHE A 210 16.50 9.38 0.98
CA PHE A 210 15.65 8.34 1.57
C PHE A 210 15.13 7.30 0.57
N GLY A 211 15.13 7.60 -0.74
CA GLY A 211 14.66 6.67 -1.77
C GLY A 211 15.79 5.81 -2.33
N SER A 212 16.72 6.44 -3.07
CA SER A 212 17.79 5.73 -3.75
C SER A 212 18.82 5.11 -2.79
N MET A 213 19.02 5.69 -1.60
CA MET A 213 20.00 5.18 -0.63
C MET A 213 19.67 3.79 -0.09
N THR A 214 18.41 3.37 -0.15
CA THR A 214 17.98 2.02 0.24
C THR A 214 18.24 0.98 -0.85
N CYS A 215 18.74 1.41 -2.01
CA CYS A 215 19.06 0.54 -3.14
C CYS A 215 20.56 0.19 -3.21
N PRO A 216 20.89 -0.97 -3.81
CA PRO A 216 22.29 -1.36 -4.06
C PRO A 216 23.08 -0.25 -4.77
N PRO A 217 24.37 -0.03 -4.45
CA PRO A 217 25.18 1.04 -5.04
C PRO A 217 25.27 0.99 -6.58
N ASN A 218 25.22 -0.21 -7.15
CA ASN A 218 25.28 -0.46 -8.59
C ASN A 218 23.90 -0.40 -9.28
N SER A 219 22.82 -0.17 -8.53
CA SER A 219 21.47 -0.10 -9.07
C SER A 219 21.30 1.12 -9.99
N PRO A 220 20.41 1.05 -11.00
CA PRO A 220 20.04 2.22 -11.79
C PRO A 220 19.58 3.43 -10.97
N ALA A 221 18.85 3.23 -9.87
CA ALA A 221 18.40 4.31 -8.97
C ALA A 221 19.57 5.08 -8.35
N ARG A 222 20.67 4.40 -7.98
CA ARG A 222 21.89 5.04 -7.45
C ARG A 222 22.75 5.64 -8.56
N SER A 223 22.89 4.94 -9.69
CA SER A 223 23.89 5.26 -10.73
C SER A 223 23.40 6.13 -11.90
N ARG A 224 22.08 6.26 -12.12
CA ARG A 224 21.51 7.01 -13.25
C ARG A 224 20.67 8.18 -12.76
N ARG A 225 20.68 9.28 -13.53
CA ARG A 225 19.80 10.43 -13.32
C ARG A 225 19.02 10.71 -14.60
N ILE A 226 17.69 10.74 -14.48
CA ILE A 226 16.79 10.97 -15.61
C ILE A 226 16.49 12.47 -15.72
N TRP A 227 17.25 13.14 -16.60
CA TRP A 227 17.10 14.58 -16.86
C TRP A 227 15.95 14.89 -17.80
N ASN A 228 15.72 14.02 -18.80
CA ASN A 228 14.58 14.16 -19.71
C ASN A 228 13.31 13.64 -19.03
N ARG A 229 12.56 14.56 -18.45
CA ARG A 229 11.27 14.30 -17.78
C ARG A 229 10.07 14.43 -18.71
N ARG A 230 10.29 14.86 -19.97
CA ARG A 230 9.24 15.03 -20.97
C ARG A 230 8.90 13.72 -21.67
N ASN A 231 9.91 12.91 -21.96
CA ASN A 231 9.75 11.69 -22.73
C ASN A 231 9.49 10.49 -21.83
N PHE A 232 8.70 9.53 -22.33
CA PHE A 232 8.45 8.26 -21.67
C PHE A 232 9.73 7.42 -21.55
N CYS A 233 10.10 7.00 -20.34
CA CYS A 233 11.21 6.07 -20.11
C CYS A 233 10.77 4.62 -20.41
N ALA A 234 10.81 4.23 -21.68
CA ALA A 234 10.44 2.87 -22.08
C ALA A 234 11.29 1.79 -21.40
N SER A 235 12.60 2.02 -21.23
CA SER A 235 13.49 1.08 -20.55
C SER A 235 13.19 0.90 -19.07
N CYS A 236 12.58 1.91 -18.43
CA CYS A 236 12.18 1.84 -17.03
C CYS A 236 10.88 1.04 -16.86
N ALA A 237 9.99 1.07 -17.86
CA ALA A 237 8.69 0.39 -17.85
C ALA A 237 8.73 -1.06 -18.37
N LEU A 238 9.63 -1.34 -19.32
CA LEU A 238 9.70 -2.63 -20.03
C LEU A 238 9.81 -3.86 -19.11
N PRO A 239 10.58 -3.83 -17.99
CA PRO A 239 10.73 -5.01 -17.14
C PRO A 239 9.41 -5.53 -16.53
N HIS A 240 8.46 -4.63 -16.24
CA HIS A 240 7.20 -4.97 -15.56
C HIS A 240 5.96 -4.76 -16.42
N THR A 241 6.11 -4.55 -17.72
CA THR A 241 4.99 -4.36 -18.66
C THR A 241 4.96 -5.43 -19.75
N LEU A 242 3.77 -5.71 -20.26
CA LEU A 242 3.54 -6.50 -21.46
C LEU A 242 3.02 -5.56 -22.55
N GLY A 243 3.96 -4.93 -23.25
CA GLY A 243 3.63 -3.85 -24.18
C GLY A 243 3.07 -2.65 -23.42
N ALA A 244 1.87 -2.18 -23.76
CA ALA A 244 1.22 -1.09 -23.04
C ALA A 244 0.62 -1.50 -21.69
N PHE A 245 0.37 -2.79 -21.46
CA PHE A 245 -0.34 -3.25 -20.27
C PHE A 245 0.62 -3.53 -19.11
N PHE A 246 0.22 -3.13 -17.92
CA PHE A 246 0.98 -3.41 -16.69
C PHE A 246 0.96 -4.93 -16.40
N ALA A 247 2.10 -5.57 -16.15
CA ALA A 247 2.19 -7.03 -16.07
C ALA A 247 2.73 -7.58 -14.75
N ASN A 248 3.79 -6.99 -14.20
CA ASN A 248 4.48 -7.52 -13.03
C ASN A 248 4.40 -6.55 -11.84
N TRP A 249 3.43 -6.78 -10.97
CA TRP A 249 3.14 -5.94 -9.82
C TRP A 249 4.25 -5.92 -8.77
N THR A 250 4.80 -7.08 -8.44
CA THR A 250 5.90 -7.21 -7.48
C THR A 250 7.13 -6.47 -7.98
N LEU A 251 7.54 -6.72 -9.24
CA LEU A 251 8.70 -6.07 -9.82
C LEU A 251 8.47 -4.55 -9.98
N ALA A 252 7.28 -4.09 -10.33
CA ALA A 252 6.99 -2.65 -10.44
C ALA A 252 7.15 -1.89 -9.11
N SER A 253 7.11 -2.58 -7.97
CA SER A 253 7.38 -1.98 -6.65
C SER A 253 8.86 -1.82 -6.36
N ASP A 254 9.77 -2.48 -7.09
CA ASP A 254 11.20 -2.29 -6.90
C ASP A 254 11.66 -0.98 -7.56
N ILE A 255 11.94 0.01 -6.73
CA ILE A 255 12.38 1.35 -7.14
C ILE A 255 13.81 1.35 -7.67
N CYS A 256 14.61 0.32 -7.38
CA CYS A 256 16.05 0.31 -7.60
C CYS A 256 16.44 0.22 -9.09
N TYR A 257 15.60 -0.38 -9.93
CA TYR A 257 15.79 -0.33 -11.39
C TYR A 257 15.03 0.80 -12.08
N GLN A 258 14.25 1.61 -11.34
CA GLN A 258 13.34 2.63 -11.87
C GLN A 258 13.76 4.06 -11.47
N PRO A 259 14.90 4.59 -11.98
CA PRO A 259 15.43 5.89 -11.57
C PRO A 259 14.55 7.08 -11.96
N ASP A 260 13.57 6.89 -12.85
CA ASP A 260 12.62 7.93 -13.23
C ASP A 260 11.53 8.15 -12.17
N LEU A 261 11.23 7.17 -11.31
CA LEU A 261 10.25 7.32 -10.21
C LEU A 261 10.58 8.47 -9.25
N ALA A 262 11.85 8.87 -9.18
CA ALA A 262 12.31 10.09 -8.52
C ALA A 262 11.48 11.34 -8.86
N ASN A 263 10.88 11.37 -10.05
CA ASN A 263 10.13 12.51 -10.58
C ASN A 263 8.66 12.21 -10.90
N LEU A 264 8.15 11.02 -10.56
CA LEU A 264 6.79 10.60 -10.95
C LEU A 264 5.79 10.58 -9.79
N HIS A 265 6.21 10.89 -8.56
CA HIS A 265 5.33 10.91 -7.40
C HIS A 265 5.65 12.06 -6.42
N GLY A 266 4.62 12.66 -5.83
CA GLY A 266 4.72 13.78 -4.88
C GLY A 266 5.55 13.47 -3.65
N PHE A 267 5.44 12.24 -3.14
CA PHE A 267 6.26 11.72 -2.03
C PHE A 267 7.77 11.91 -2.23
N TYR A 268 8.31 11.52 -3.39
CA TYR A 268 9.74 11.64 -3.65
C TYR A 268 10.17 13.04 -4.09
N THR A 269 9.31 13.73 -4.84
CA THR A 269 9.65 15.03 -5.45
C THR A 269 9.55 16.20 -4.48
N SER A 270 8.49 16.22 -3.66
CA SER A 270 8.20 17.30 -2.71
C SER A 270 7.07 16.85 -1.78
N PRO A 271 7.36 16.01 -0.75
CA PRO A 271 6.37 15.60 0.23
C PRO A 271 5.94 16.78 1.10
N ASN A 272 4.77 16.71 1.74
CA ASN A 272 4.23 17.87 2.46
C ASN A 272 4.93 18.10 3.80
N ASN A 273 5.00 17.06 4.65
CA ASN A 273 5.51 17.12 6.02
C ASN A 273 6.49 15.96 6.32
N PHE A 274 7.44 15.70 5.42
CA PHE A 274 8.41 14.62 5.60
C PHE A 274 9.41 14.90 6.72
N ILE A 275 9.48 13.98 7.67
CA ILE A 275 10.45 13.90 8.75
C ILE A 275 10.82 12.41 8.86
N GLY A 276 12.01 12.02 8.40
CA GLY A 276 12.43 10.62 8.34
C GLY A 276 13.70 10.35 9.14
N THR A 277 14.05 9.08 9.32
CA THR A 277 15.27 8.58 9.98
C THR A 277 15.93 7.53 9.10
N GLN A 278 17.27 7.53 9.06
CA GLN A 278 18.07 6.46 8.46
C GLN A 278 18.45 5.38 9.48
N ARG A 279 18.22 5.62 10.77
CA ARG A 279 18.39 4.63 11.84
C ARG A 279 17.15 3.74 11.94
N LEU A 280 17.35 2.43 12.10
CA LEU A 280 16.27 1.45 12.32
C LEU A 280 15.54 1.73 13.65
N LEU A 281 14.48 2.55 13.61
CA LEU A 281 13.59 2.84 14.73
C LEU A 281 12.28 2.05 14.59
N PRO A 282 11.70 1.53 15.69
CA PRO A 282 10.50 0.71 15.63
C PRO A 282 9.23 1.55 15.54
N ILE A 283 8.97 2.08 14.35
CA ILE A 283 7.85 2.98 14.08
C ILE A 283 6.77 2.25 13.26
N PHE A 284 5.56 2.22 13.81
CA PHE A 284 4.38 1.65 13.18
C PHE A 284 3.70 2.70 12.27
N SER A 285 3.52 2.38 10.99
CA SER A 285 2.90 3.24 9.99
C SER A 285 1.75 2.55 9.27
N GLN A 286 0.77 3.31 8.79
CA GLN A 286 -0.38 2.75 8.05
C GLN A 286 0.01 2.24 6.66
N SER A 287 1.10 2.75 6.11
CA SER A 287 1.65 2.37 4.81
C SER A 287 3.13 2.77 4.71
N LYS A 288 3.88 2.16 3.80
CA LYS A 288 5.27 2.56 3.52
C LYS A 288 5.66 2.39 2.06
N ALA A 289 6.60 3.19 1.59
CA ALA A 289 7.18 3.02 0.26
C ALA A 289 8.25 1.92 0.25
N PRO A 290 8.55 1.29 -0.90
CA PRO A 290 9.68 0.38 -1.06
C PRO A 290 10.98 1.00 -0.54
N GLY A 291 11.78 0.20 0.16
CA GLY A 291 13.01 0.64 0.84
C GLY A 291 12.80 1.17 2.26
N PHE A 292 11.56 1.50 2.67
CA PHE A 292 11.27 1.91 4.03
C PHE A 292 11.01 0.72 4.96
N ASN A 293 11.45 0.83 6.21
CA ASN A 293 11.43 -0.19 7.25
C ASN A 293 10.39 0.09 8.35
N ASP A 294 9.45 1.01 8.13
CA ASP A 294 8.29 1.16 9.00
C ASP A 294 7.54 -0.19 9.15
N ILE A 295 6.94 -0.42 10.31
CA ILE A 295 6.15 -1.63 10.57
C ILE A 295 4.69 -1.34 10.16
N ILE A 296 4.18 -2.04 9.16
CA ILE A 296 2.82 -1.80 8.67
C ILE A 296 1.79 -2.35 9.65
N TYR A 297 0.83 -1.50 10.04
CA TYR A 297 -0.37 -1.93 10.76
C TYR A 297 -1.64 -1.61 9.96
N PRO A 298 -2.76 -2.30 10.22
CA PRO A 298 -4.02 -2.01 9.57
C PRO A 298 -4.46 -0.57 9.81
N SER A 299 -4.68 0.16 8.72
CA SER A 299 -4.98 1.59 8.71
C SER A 299 -6.16 1.96 9.63
N ALA A 300 -5.88 2.77 10.67
CA ALA A 300 -6.91 3.32 11.54
C ALA A 300 -7.94 4.15 10.74
N TRP A 301 -7.51 4.79 9.64
CA TRP A 301 -8.37 5.52 8.73
C TRP A 301 -9.45 4.63 8.09
N ASN A 302 -9.08 3.40 7.72
CA ASN A 302 -10.02 2.42 7.16
C ASN A 302 -10.89 1.80 8.25
N TYR A 303 -10.35 1.52 9.44
CA TYR A 303 -11.12 0.91 10.52
C TYR A 303 -12.28 1.82 10.99
N MET A 304 -12.05 3.14 11.06
CA MET A 304 -13.08 4.12 11.43
C MET A 304 -13.96 4.60 10.26
N ASP A 305 -13.86 3.98 9.08
CA ASP A 305 -14.62 4.31 7.87
C ASP A 305 -14.60 5.80 7.49
N ARG A 306 -13.43 6.46 7.55
CA ARG A 306 -13.27 7.85 7.09
C ARG A 306 -13.69 8.05 5.63
N VAL A 307 -13.58 6.98 4.84
CA VAL A 307 -14.07 6.89 3.46
C VAL A 307 -14.91 5.61 3.36
N ALA A 308 -16.17 5.72 3.74
CA ALA A 308 -17.09 4.59 3.78
C ALA A 308 -17.65 4.24 2.40
N TYR A 309 -17.76 2.93 2.12
CA TYR A 309 -18.70 2.42 1.13
C TYR A 309 -20.09 2.34 1.77
N ALA A 310 -20.96 3.30 1.44
CA ALA A 310 -22.27 3.48 2.05
C ALA A 310 -23.29 4.00 1.01
N PRO A 311 -23.66 3.18 0.00
CA PRO A 311 -24.64 3.59 -0.99
C PRO A 311 -25.98 3.96 -0.33
N THR A 312 -26.65 4.99 -0.86
CA THR A 312 -27.96 5.46 -0.39
C THR A 312 -28.99 5.38 -1.51
N ASP A 313 -30.26 5.67 -1.22
CA ASP A 313 -31.30 5.72 -2.25
C ASP A 313 -31.03 6.83 -3.29
N GLU A 314 -30.43 7.94 -2.87
CA GLU A 314 -30.01 9.04 -3.76
C GLU A 314 -28.72 8.75 -4.51
N GLN A 315 -27.84 7.92 -3.94
CA GLN A 315 -26.55 7.54 -4.51
C GLN A 315 -26.37 6.00 -4.45
N PRO A 316 -27.19 5.26 -5.22
CA PRO A 316 -27.17 3.80 -5.15
C PRO A 316 -25.93 3.21 -5.81
N ASP A 317 -25.65 1.95 -5.53
CA ASP A 317 -24.65 1.15 -6.25
C ASP A 317 -25.35 0.17 -7.21
N PRO A 318 -25.78 0.61 -8.41
CA PRO A 318 -26.50 -0.26 -9.34
C PRO A 318 -25.61 -1.39 -9.86
N ILE A 319 -26.23 -2.45 -10.41
CA ILE A 319 -25.49 -3.51 -11.12
C ILE A 319 -24.59 -2.92 -12.21
N PHE A 320 -23.47 -3.58 -12.50
CA PHE A 320 -22.42 -3.10 -13.40
C PHE A 320 -22.97 -2.59 -14.75
N GLU A 321 -23.94 -3.29 -15.35
CA GLU A 321 -24.56 -2.93 -16.62
C GLU A 321 -25.33 -1.60 -16.58
N ASN A 322 -25.91 -1.25 -15.43
CA ASN A 322 -26.73 -0.05 -15.27
C ASN A 322 -25.90 1.19 -14.87
N LYS A 323 -24.60 1.01 -14.62
CA LYS A 323 -23.67 2.12 -14.36
C LYS A 323 -23.32 2.86 -15.64
N LYS A 324 -22.97 4.15 -15.51
CA LYS A 324 -22.43 4.98 -16.59
C LYS A 324 -21.14 4.38 -17.13
N LEU A 325 -21.05 4.26 -18.46
CA LEU A 325 -19.87 3.78 -19.16
C LEU A 325 -18.83 4.90 -19.29
N ASP A 326 -18.25 5.29 -18.17
CA ASP A 326 -17.23 6.33 -18.07
C ASP A 326 -16.15 5.99 -17.03
N LEU A 327 -15.01 6.66 -17.17
CA LEU A 327 -13.98 6.72 -16.14
C LEU A 327 -14.20 7.91 -15.24
N PHE A 328 -14.28 7.69 -13.93
CA PHE A 328 -14.56 8.73 -12.95
C PHE A 328 -13.43 8.92 -11.94
N TRP A 329 -13.11 10.18 -11.65
CA TRP A 329 -12.22 10.58 -10.57
C TRP A 329 -12.53 11.99 -10.06
N ARG A 330 -12.58 12.13 -8.72
CA ARG A 330 -12.50 13.41 -8.02
C ARG A 330 -11.51 13.31 -6.87
N GLY A 331 -10.74 14.36 -6.66
CA GLY A 331 -9.81 14.45 -5.55
C GLY A 331 -9.05 15.77 -5.50
N ALA A 332 -8.26 15.93 -4.44
CA ALA A 332 -7.41 17.09 -4.24
C ALA A 332 -5.98 16.86 -4.75
N THR A 333 -5.23 17.96 -4.97
CA THR A 333 -3.77 17.95 -5.15
C THR A 333 -3.03 17.66 -3.84
N SER A 334 -3.33 16.51 -3.23
CA SER A 334 -2.86 16.14 -1.89
C SER A 334 -1.62 15.23 -1.88
N GLU A 335 -1.05 14.88 -3.03
CA GLU A 335 0.02 13.89 -3.16
C GLU A 335 1.39 14.41 -2.69
N GLY A 336 1.68 15.67 -2.98
CA GLY A 336 2.89 16.36 -2.55
C GLY A 336 2.58 17.82 -2.27
N PHE A 337 3.61 18.65 -2.25
CA PHE A 337 3.51 20.10 -2.11
C PHE A 337 4.14 20.79 -3.32
N ALA A 338 3.35 21.57 -4.06
CA ALA A 338 3.83 22.39 -5.17
C ALA A 338 4.48 23.68 -4.63
N THR A 339 5.81 23.73 -4.56
CA THR A 339 6.51 24.95 -4.12
C THR A 339 6.47 26.03 -5.20
N GLY A 340 6.55 27.31 -4.80
CA GLY A 340 6.50 28.43 -5.75
C GLY A 340 7.74 28.57 -6.65
N ASP A 341 8.85 27.97 -6.25
CA ASP A 341 10.14 28.01 -6.93
C ASP A 341 10.43 26.76 -7.77
N SER A 342 9.48 25.83 -7.89
CA SER A 342 9.68 24.54 -8.54
C SER A 342 8.51 24.12 -9.41
N ALA A 343 8.83 23.52 -10.56
CA ALA A 343 7.87 22.85 -11.43
C ALA A 343 7.66 21.37 -11.07
N ALA A 344 8.12 20.91 -9.91
CA ALA A 344 8.04 19.51 -9.47
C ALA A 344 6.61 18.95 -9.47
N TRP A 345 5.60 19.79 -9.23
CA TRP A 345 4.19 19.40 -9.24
C TRP A 345 3.73 18.81 -10.59
N LYS A 346 4.37 19.20 -11.70
CA LYS A 346 4.10 18.64 -13.04
C LYS A 346 4.48 17.16 -13.14
N GLY A 347 5.33 16.67 -12.24
CA GLY A 347 5.72 15.28 -12.12
C GLY A 347 4.77 14.43 -11.25
N MET A 348 3.93 15.05 -10.42
CA MET A 348 3.07 14.35 -9.47
C MET A 348 1.99 13.52 -10.18
N THR A 349 1.71 12.34 -9.66
CA THR A 349 0.85 11.32 -10.28
C THR A 349 -0.54 11.86 -10.58
N ARG A 350 -1.19 12.51 -9.61
CA ARG A 350 -2.57 13.01 -9.77
C ARG A 350 -2.65 14.11 -10.81
N GLN A 351 -1.72 15.05 -10.81
CA GLN A 351 -1.67 16.14 -11.79
C GLN A 351 -1.42 15.59 -13.20
N ARG A 352 -0.47 14.65 -13.36
CA ARG A 352 -0.21 13.99 -14.64
C ARG A 352 -1.42 13.20 -15.14
N MET A 353 -2.09 12.48 -14.25
CA MET A 353 -3.26 11.68 -14.55
C MET A 353 -4.42 12.53 -15.07
N VAL A 354 -4.80 13.61 -14.35
CA VAL A 354 -5.84 14.54 -14.82
C VAL A 354 -5.42 15.22 -16.12
N HIS A 355 -4.14 15.58 -16.27
CA HIS A 355 -3.63 16.17 -17.50
C HIS A 355 -3.75 15.23 -18.71
N VAL A 356 -3.32 13.97 -18.58
CA VAL A 356 -3.39 12.96 -19.65
C VAL A 356 -4.82 12.63 -20.07
N LEU A 357 -5.75 12.69 -19.13
CA LEU A 357 -7.15 12.34 -19.37
C LEU A 357 -8.01 13.50 -19.89
N SER A 358 -7.77 14.73 -19.41
CA SER A 358 -8.65 15.87 -19.68
C SER A 358 -8.04 16.95 -20.56
N LEU A 359 -6.70 17.09 -20.60
CA LEU A 359 -6.05 18.31 -21.13
C LEU A 359 -5.05 18.06 -22.27
N THR A 360 -4.37 16.91 -22.27
CA THR A 360 -3.24 16.69 -23.19
C THR A 360 -3.66 16.71 -24.66
N ASN A 361 -2.78 17.26 -25.49
CA ASN A 361 -2.82 17.14 -26.95
C ASN A 361 -1.74 16.19 -27.48
N ASP A 362 -0.96 15.56 -26.59
CA ASP A 362 0.05 14.59 -26.98
C ASP A 362 -0.62 13.29 -27.42
N THR A 363 -0.34 12.88 -28.65
CA THR A 363 -0.80 11.62 -29.24
C THR A 363 -0.51 10.43 -28.33
N GLN A 364 -1.52 9.61 -28.11
CA GLN A 364 -1.39 8.38 -27.32
C GLN A 364 -1.26 7.18 -28.26
N VAL A 365 -0.68 6.10 -27.78
CA VAL A 365 -0.44 4.91 -28.61
C VAL A 365 -1.36 3.79 -28.14
N LEU A 366 -2.25 3.33 -29.03
CA LEU A 366 -3.20 2.25 -28.74
C LEU A 366 -2.89 1.00 -29.57
N PRO A 367 -3.05 -0.21 -29.01
CA PRO A 367 -3.02 -1.44 -29.79
C PRO A 367 -4.35 -1.60 -30.55
N LEU A 368 -4.39 -1.22 -31.82
CA LEU A 368 -5.59 -1.26 -32.67
C LEU A 368 -5.44 -2.25 -33.84
N PRO A 369 -6.55 -2.77 -34.39
CA PRO A 369 -6.55 -3.48 -35.66
C PRO A 369 -6.05 -2.55 -36.78
N HIS A 370 -5.04 -2.96 -37.54
CA HIS A 370 -4.48 -2.11 -38.59
C HIS A 370 -5.26 -2.28 -39.91
N PRO A 371 -5.76 -1.20 -40.55
CA PRO A 371 -6.59 -1.30 -41.75
C PRO A 371 -5.87 -1.86 -43.00
N ILE A 372 -4.54 -1.73 -43.08
CA ILE A 372 -3.72 -2.20 -44.24
C ILE A 372 -3.22 -3.66 -44.08
N ALA A 373 -3.42 -4.33 -42.94
CA ALA A 373 -2.93 -5.69 -42.78
C ALA A 373 -3.92 -6.70 -43.39
N SER A 374 -3.51 -7.40 -44.44
CA SER A 374 -4.28 -8.50 -45.08
C SER A 374 -4.61 -9.67 -44.14
N TYR A 375 -4.12 -9.63 -42.89
CA TYR A 375 -4.40 -10.61 -41.86
C TYR A 375 -5.29 -10.00 -40.77
N LYS A 376 -6.57 -10.37 -40.78
CA LYS A 376 -7.67 -9.93 -39.88
C LYS A 376 -7.46 -10.16 -38.36
N ARG A 377 -6.24 -10.35 -37.85
CA ARG A 377 -6.00 -10.76 -36.45
C ARG A 377 -4.77 -10.18 -35.75
N LYS A 378 -3.98 -9.27 -36.35
CA LYS A 378 -2.81 -8.67 -35.68
C LYS A 378 -3.09 -7.23 -35.25
N LEU A 379 -3.00 -6.97 -33.94
CA LEU A 379 -2.98 -5.62 -33.38
C LEU A 379 -1.63 -4.95 -33.67
N ARG A 380 -1.63 -3.65 -33.90
CA ARG A 380 -0.42 -2.81 -33.96
C ARG A 380 -0.60 -1.59 -33.07
N TYR A 381 0.51 -1.09 -32.55
CA TYR A 381 0.54 0.19 -31.86
C TYR A 381 0.34 1.32 -32.88
N VAL A 382 -0.76 2.05 -32.75
CA VAL A 382 -1.16 3.14 -33.64
C VAL A 382 -1.24 4.43 -32.83
N PRO A 383 -0.64 5.54 -33.31
CA PRO A 383 -0.85 6.86 -32.74
C PRO A 383 -2.32 7.30 -32.91
N VAL A 384 -2.95 7.73 -31.82
CA VAL A 384 -4.33 8.22 -31.77
C VAL A 384 -4.36 9.60 -31.11
N ASP A 385 -5.04 10.53 -31.76
CA ASP A 385 -5.25 11.88 -31.25
C ASP A 385 -6.09 11.85 -29.95
N PRO A 386 -5.70 12.58 -28.88
CA PRO A 386 -6.46 12.63 -27.64
C PRO A 386 -7.91 13.12 -27.78
N ALA A 387 -8.22 13.94 -28.78
CA ALA A 387 -9.59 14.37 -29.06
C ALA A 387 -10.46 13.18 -29.49
N ILE A 388 -9.92 12.27 -30.31
CA ILE A 388 -10.62 11.05 -30.71
C ILE A 388 -10.83 10.13 -29.51
N LEU A 389 -9.83 10.00 -28.64
CA LEU A 389 -9.93 9.17 -27.42
C LEU A 389 -11.02 9.68 -26.49
N ARG A 390 -11.03 10.98 -26.17
CA ARG A 390 -12.04 11.59 -25.30
C ARG A 390 -13.45 11.56 -25.89
N ALA A 391 -13.58 11.64 -27.22
CA ALA A 391 -14.87 11.49 -27.89
C ALA A 391 -15.38 10.03 -27.89
N SER A 392 -14.46 9.07 -27.91
CA SER A 392 -14.73 7.64 -28.03
C SER A 392 -14.97 6.97 -26.67
N ILE A 393 -14.22 7.38 -25.64
CA ILE A 393 -14.23 6.82 -24.30
C ILE A 393 -14.53 7.97 -23.33
N PRO A 394 -15.76 8.05 -22.78
CA PRO A 394 -16.13 9.10 -21.84
C PRO A 394 -15.24 9.08 -20.59
N VAL A 395 -14.71 10.24 -20.24
CA VAL A 395 -13.89 10.43 -19.05
C VAL A 395 -14.39 11.65 -18.29
N ASP A 396 -14.66 11.47 -17.00
CA ASP A 396 -15.07 12.49 -16.07
C ASP A 396 -14.06 12.57 -14.91
N VAL A 397 -12.95 13.26 -15.13
CA VAL A 397 -11.91 13.48 -14.12
C VAL A 397 -11.61 14.96 -13.92
N ALA A 398 -11.58 15.38 -12.66
CA ALA A 398 -11.29 16.76 -12.28
C ALA A 398 -10.76 16.85 -10.85
N PHE A 399 -9.98 17.90 -10.57
CA PHE A 399 -9.64 18.26 -9.20
C PHE A 399 -10.86 18.92 -8.53
N SER A 400 -11.18 18.45 -7.33
CA SER A 400 -12.15 19.10 -6.44
C SER A 400 -11.51 20.26 -5.68
N ASP A 401 -10.20 20.17 -5.43
CA ASP A 401 -9.47 21.10 -4.58
C ASP A 401 -8.00 21.23 -5.00
N ILE A 402 -7.52 22.47 -5.11
CA ILE A 402 -6.10 22.80 -5.20
C ILE A 402 -5.60 23.16 -3.80
N ALA A 403 -4.98 22.20 -3.10
CA ALA A 403 -4.84 22.24 -1.64
C ALA A 403 -3.40 22.36 -1.10
N ARG A 404 -2.38 21.81 -1.77
CA ARG A 404 -0.99 21.75 -1.26
C ARG A 404 -0.02 22.43 -2.20
N CYS A 405 -0.04 23.75 -2.17
CA CYS A 405 0.79 24.56 -3.04
C CYS A 405 1.16 25.89 -2.38
N ALA A 406 2.21 26.52 -2.87
CA ALA A 406 2.53 27.92 -2.63
C ALA A 406 2.41 28.70 -3.95
N GLU A 407 2.16 30.01 -3.89
CA GLU A 407 2.17 30.85 -5.09
C GLU A 407 3.59 30.97 -5.66
N PRO A 408 3.76 31.06 -7.00
CA PRO A 408 2.71 31.09 -8.03
C PRO A 408 2.14 29.71 -8.44
N ALA A 409 2.68 28.60 -7.95
CA ALA A 409 2.27 27.26 -8.37
C ALA A 409 0.78 26.97 -8.14
N CYS A 410 0.20 27.48 -7.04
CA CYS A 410 -1.24 27.40 -6.82
C CYS A 410 -2.05 28.05 -7.95
N SER A 411 -1.68 29.26 -8.35
CA SER A 411 -2.36 29.96 -9.44
C SER A 411 -2.19 29.22 -10.77
N GLU A 412 -0.99 28.70 -11.06
CA GLU A 412 -0.74 27.90 -12.26
C GLU A 412 -1.57 26.61 -12.30
N GLU A 413 -1.66 25.86 -11.19
CA GLU A 413 -2.49 24.65 -11.13
C GLU A 413 -3.97 24.98 -11.33
N ARG A 414 -4.49 26.05 -10.70
CA ARG A 414 -5.88 26.47 -10.92
C ARG A 414 -6.12 26.90 -12.37
N ASP A 415 -5.19 27.62 -12.98
CA ASP A 415 -5.30 28.02 -14.37
C ASP A 415 -5.28 26.84 -15.32
N LEU A 416 -4.44 25.84 -15.07
CA LEU A 416 -4.37 24.66 -15.91
C LEU A 416 -5.61 23.76 -15.76
N PHE A 417 -6.04 23.50 -14.52
CA PHE A 417 -7.05 22.47 -14.24
C PHE A 417 -8.47 22.99 -14.10
N LEU A 418 -8.69 24.29 -13.87
CA LEU A 418 -10.01 24.86 -13.59
C LEU A 418 -10.45 25.97 -14.56
N ALA A 419 -9.58 26.44 -15.48
CA ALA A 419 -9.93 27.57 -16.34
C ALA A 419 -10.88 27.24 -17.52
N ASN A 420 -11.02 25.96 -17.90
CA ASN A 420 -11.63 25.57 -19.18
C ASN A 420 -13.16 25.32 -19.15
N SER A 421 -13.88 25.69 -18.09
CA SER A 421 -15.35 25.65 -18.18
C SER A 421 -15.83 26.76 -19.12
N PRO A 422 -16.71 26.52 -20.11
CA PRO A 422 -17.21 27.58 -20.99
C PRO A 422 -17.82 28.72 -20.16
N PRO A 423 -17.68 29.99 -20.57
CA PRO A 423 -18.35 31.10 -19.89
C PRO A 423 -19.85 30.81 -19.87
N SER A 424 -20.48 30.89 -18.70
CA SER A 424 -21.94 30.82 -18.59
C SER A 424 -22.54 31.91 -19.48
N ILE A 425 -23.57 31.55 -20.26
CA ILE A 425 -24.33 32.47 -21.11
C ILE A 425 -25.00 33.59 -20.29
N ASP A 426 -25.07 33.41 -18.97
CA ASP A 426 -25.47 34.44 -18.02
C ASP A 426 -24.33 35.47 -17.85
N GLY A 427 -24.28 36.41 -18.80
CA GLY A 427 -23.99 37.85 -18.75
C GLY A 427 -23.10 38.50 -17.68
N ASP A 428 -22.43 37.78 -16.79
CA ASP A 428 -21.67 38.37 -15.69
C ASP A 428 -20.18 38.48 -16.05
N SER A 429 -19.89 39.44 -16.93
CA SER A 429 -18.55 39.87 -17.30
C SER A 429 -17.77 40.57 -16.17
N SER A 430 -18.36 40.66 -14.96
CA SER A 430 -17.78 41.36 -13.81
C SER A 430 -17.13 40.45 -12.77
N SER A 431 -17.30 39.12 -12.85
CA SER A 431 -16.70 38.23 -11.85
C SER A 431 -15.19 38.10 -12.08
N SER A 432 -14.38 38.51 -11.09
CA SER A 432 -12.93 38.31 -11.13
C SER A 432 -12.60 36.84 -11.42
N SER A 433 -11.51 36.57 -12.15
CA SER A 433 -11.04 35.22 -12.47
C SER A 433 -10.97 34.29 -11.24
N SER A 434 -10.73 34.86 -10.06
CA SER A 434 -10.73 34.16 -8.77
C SER A 434 -12.10 33.58 -8.38
N ASN A 435 -13.20 34.27 -8.65
CA ASN A 435 -14.56 33.82 -8.33
C ASN A 435 -15.01 32.68 -9.24
N ARG A 436 -14.63 32.72 -10.52
CA ARG A 436 -14.89 31.64 -11.48
C ARG A 436 -14.20 30.34 -11.06
N ARG A 437 -12.92 30.41 -10.69
CA ARG A 437 -12.13 29.24 -10.23
C ARG A 437 -12.73 28.59 -8.98
N LYS A 438 -13.14 29.38 -7.98
CA LYS A 438 -13.81 28.87 -6.77
C LYS A 438 -15.15 28.18 -7.08
N ARG A 439 -15.93 28.71 -8.02
CA ARG A 439 -17.19 28.07 -8.47
C ARG A 439 -16.92 26.71 -9.12
N GLU A 440 -15.85 26.57 -9.91
CA GLU A 440 -15.47 25.30 -10.52
C GLU A 440 -15.00 24.27 -9.49
N GLU A 441 -14.18 24.65 -8.50
CA GLU A 441 -13.84 23.76 -7.37
C GLU A 441 -15.12 23.27 -6.66
N GLN A 442 -16.04 24.19 -6.36
CA GLN A 442 -17.30 23.84 -5.72
C GLN A 442 -18.17 22.91 -6.56
N LYS A 443 -18.21 23.10 -7.89
CA LYS A 443 -18.91 22.22 -8.82
C LYS A 443 -18.28 20.82 -8.86
N ASN A 444 -16.96 20.72 -8.77
CA ASN A 444 -16.23 19.46 -8.80
C ASN A 444 -16.29 18.70 -7.46
N ARG A 445 -16.62 19.36 -6.34
CA ARG A 445 -16.86 18.73 -5.04
C ARG A 445 -18.19 17.96 -5.05
N LEU A 446 -18.11 16.70 -5.46
CA LEU A 446 -19.24 15.77 -5.43
C LEU A 446 -19.22 14.94 -4.14
N PRO A 447 -20.39 14.55 -3.59
CA PRO A 447 -20.44 13.62 -2.47
C PRO A 447 -19.75 12.30 -2.81
N PHE A 448 -19.02 11.70 -1.87
CA PHE A 448 -18.22 10.51 -2.15
C PHE A 448 -19.07 9.33 -2.67
N GLN A 449 -20.32 9.14 -2.20
CA GLN A 449 -21.16 8.03 -2.67
C GLN A 449 -21.59 8.19 -4.15
N SER A 450 -21.35 9.34 -4.79
CA SER A 450 -21.62 9.50 -6.23
C SER A 450 -20.72 8.62 -7.11
N HIS A 451 -19.59 8.13 -6.59
CA HIS A 451 -18.67 7.26 -7.33
C HIS A 451 -19.37 5.97 -7.81
N TRP A 452 -20.34 5.44 -7.07
CA TRP A 452 -21.00 4.16 -7.36
C TRP A 452 -21.79 4.15 -8.68
N GLN A 453 -22.07 5.31 -9.26
CA GLN A 453 -22.78 5.42 -10.54
C GLN A 453 -21.90 5.13 -11.77
N HIS A 454 -20.58 5.07 -11.59
CA HIS A 454 -19.60 5.01 -12.68
C HIS A 454 -18.96 3.63 -12.79
N ARG A 455 -18.79 3.11 -14.01
CA ARG A 455 -18.23 1.76 -14.22
C ARG A 455 -16.76 1.66 -13.84
N TYR A 456 -15.97 2.68 -14.15
CA TYR A 456 -14.52 2.65 -13.95
C TYR A 456 -14.13 3.72 -12.93
N LEU A 457 -13.56 3.30 -11.79
CA LEU A 457 -13.13 4.20 -10.72
C LEU A 457 -11.62 4.26 -10.68
N LEU A 458 -11.06 5.43 -10.95
CA LEU A 458 -9.62 5.62 -10.92
C LEU A 458 -9.14 5.85 -9.48
N ASP A 459 -8.03 5.23 -9.11
CA ASP A 459 -7.38 5.44 -7.83
C ASP A 459 -5.89 5.74 -7.99
N ALA A 460 -5.40 6.72 -7.21
CA ALA A 460 -4.00 7.09 -7.14
C ALA A 460 -3.70 7.53 -5.71
N ASP A 461 -2.50 7.19 -5.25
CA ASP A 461 -2.02 7.48 -3.91
C ASP A 461 -2.00 9.00 -3.62
N GLY A 462 -2.06 9.35 -2.34
CA GLY A 462 -1.94 10.71 -1.84
C GLY A 462 -0.52 10.97 -1.36
N ALA A 463 -0.37 11.70 -0.25
CA ALA A 463 0.95 11.80 0.41
C ALA A 463 1.48 10.45 0.91
N ALA A 464 0.56 9.51 1.08
CA ALA A 464 0.79 8.12 1.40
C ALA A 464 -0.23 7.30 0.59
N PHE A 465 -0.69 6.17 1.12
CA PHE A 465 -1.78 5.41 0.52
C PHE A 465 -3.06 6.22 0.23
N SER A 466 -3.90 5.70 -0.68
CA SER A 466 -5.24 6.21 -0.93
C SER A 466 -6.28 5.57 -0.01
N GLY A 467 -6.89 6.37 0.88
CA GLY A 467 -7.99 5.90 1.73
C GLY A 467 -9.27 5.48 0.99
N ARG A 468 -9.36 5.66 -0.33
CA ARG A 468 -10.56 5.37 -1.14
C ARG A 468 -10.59 3.95 -1.69
N PHE A 469 -9.43 3.30 -1.82
CA PHE A 469 -9.30 2.07 -2.60
C PHE A 469 -10.15 0.91 -2.05
N LEU A 470 -10.17 0.72 -0.73
CA LEU A 470 -10.99 -0.33 -0.12
C LEU A 470 -12.49 -0.12 -0.33
N ALA A 471 -12.97 1.13 -0.34
CA ALA A 471 -14.36 1.44 -0.64
C ALA A 471 -14.68 1.15 -2.12
N PHE A 472 -13.75 1.42 -3.03
CA PHE A 472 -13.90 1.09 -4.45
C PHE A 472 -13.97 -0.42 -4.68
N LEU A 473 -13.10 -1.20 -4.01
CA LEU A 473 -13.16 -2.66 -4.07
C LEU A 473 -14.51 -3.21 -3.61
N ARG A 474 -15.16 -2.61 -2.61
CA ARG A 474 -16.48 -3.03 -2.09
C ARG A 474 -17.66 -2.66 -3.01
N SER A 475 -17.46 -1.75 -3.96
CA SER A 475 -18.50 -1.33 -4.90
C SER A 475 -18.67 -2.31 -6.05
N ARG A 476 -19.74 -2.17 -6.83
CA ARG A 476 -19.91 -2.90 -8.10
C ARG A 476 -19.17 -2.25 -9.27
N SER A 477 -18.30 -1.28 -9.02
CA SER A 477 -17.49 -0.62 -10.05
C SER A 477 -16.13 -1.29 -10.18
N LEU A 478 -15.48 -1.14 -11.34
CA LEU A 478 -14.13 -1.65 -11.58
C LEU A 478 -13.09 -0.61 -11.11
N PRO A 479 -12.28 -0.90 -10.09
CA PRO A 479 -11.21 -0.01 -9.68
C PRO A 479 -10.01 -0.14 -10.64
N LEU A 480 -9.51 0.99 -11.13
CA LEU A 480 -8.25 1.10 -11.84
C LEU A 480 -7.27 1.81 -10.91
N LYS A 481 -6.27 1.11 -10.39
CA LYS A 481 -5.29 1.67 -9.45
C LYS A 481 -3.98 1.96 -10.16
N VAL A 482 -3.63 3.24 -10.25
CA VAL A 482 -2.26 3.64 -10.58
C VAL A 482 -1.36 3.08 -9.50
N GLN A 483 -0.34 2.31 -9.91
CA GLN A 483 0.47 1.45 -9.07
C GLN A 483 0.82 2.21 -7.80
N PRO A 484 0.42 1.65 -6.64
CA PRO A 484 0.63 2.33 -5.39
C PRO A 484 2.12 2.37 -5.14
N LEU A 485 2.61 3.56 -4.83
CA LEU A 485 3.94 3.68 -4.28
C LEU A 485 3.98 3.09 -2.86
N PHE A 486 2.85 3.07 -2.16
CA PHE A 486 2.79 2.64 -0.78
C PHE A 486 2.20 1.23 -0.63
N HIS A 487 2.93 0.37 0.08
CA HIS A 487 2.42 -0.91 0.56
C HIS A 487 1.59 -0.70 1.81
N GLU A 488 0.52 -1.47 1.92
CA GLU A 488 -0.46 -1.46 3.01
C GLU A 488 -0.70 -2.90 3.47
N TRP A 489 -1.35 -3.09 4.61
CA TRP A 489 -1.61 -4.41 5.21
C TRP A 489 -2.37 -5.40 4.29
N TRP A 490 -3.11 -4.90 3.30
CA TRP A 490 -3.89 -5.70 2.37
C TRP A 490 -3.11 -6.09 1.10
N HIS A 491 -1.90 -5.58 0.89
CA HIS A 491 -1.18 -5.69 -0.40
C HIS A 491 -0.96 -7.14 -0.84
N ASP A 492 -0.60 -8.04 0.07
CA ASP A 492 -0.43 -9.48 -0.19
C ASP A 492 -1.76 -10.22 -0.37
N ARG A 493 -2.86 -9.60 0.03
CA ARG A 493 -4.20 -10.21 0.04
C ARG A 493 -4.99 -9.87 -1.22
N VAL A 494 -4.58 -8.88 -2.01
CA VAL A 494 -5.37 -8.39 -3.16
C VAL A 494 -4.58 -8.56 -4.46
N THR A 495 -5.06 -9.45 -5.33
CA THR A 495 -4.41 -9.75 -6.60
C THR A 495 -4.77 -8.76 -7.74
N PRO A 496 -3.79 -8.08 -8.36
CA PRO A 496 -3.98 -7.27 -9.56
C PRO A 496 -4.47 -8.12 -10.74
N TRP A 497 -5.28 -7.53 -11.63
CA TRP A 497 -5.98 -8.18 -12.75
C TRP A 497 -7.07 -9.19 -12.36
N LEU A 498 -7.27 -9.46 -11.06
CA LEU A 498 -8.36 -10.28 -10.55
C LEU A 498 -9.35 -9.47 -9.71
N HIS A 499 -8.85 -8.67 -8.76
CA HIS A 499 -9.69 -7.86 -7.88
C HIS A 499 -9.76 -6.37 -8.31
N PHE A 500 -8.77 -5.91 -9.07
CA PHE A 500 -8.71 -4.56 -9.62
C PHE A 500 -7.78 -4.54 -10.85
N VAL A 501 -7.73 -3.43 -11.58
CA VAL A 501 -6.85 -3.23 -12.73
C VAL A 501 -5.66 -2.34 -12.34
N PRO A 502 -4.41 -2.83 -12.38
CA PRO A 502 -3.23 -2.01 -12.11
C PRO A 502 -2.85 -1.15 -13.33
N LEU A 503 -2.35 0.05 -13.07
CA LEU A 503 -1.81 0.98 -14.08
C LEU A 503 -0.40 1.42 -13.68
N ASP A 504 0.49 1.66 -14.65
CA ASP A 504 1.84 2.15 -14.38
C ASP A 504 1.82 3.66 -14.00
N PRO A 505 2.67 4.15 -13.08
CA PRO A 505 2.77 5.57 -12.76
C PRO A 505 3.25 6.42 -13.95
N ARG A 506 3.77 5.82 -15.02
CA ARG A 506 4.10 6.49 -16.28
C ARG A 506 2.87 6.70 -17.18
N LEU A 507 1.74 6.07 -16.87
CA LEU A 507 0.42 6.22 -17.52
C LEU A 507 0.36 5.79 -19.00
N GLN A 508 1.40 5.17 -19.55
CA GLN A 508 1.44 4.67 -20.92
C GLN A 508 0.34 3.64 -21.21
N GLY A 509 -0.07 2.89 -20.18
CA GLY A 509 -1.09 1.85 -20.28
C GLY A 509 -2.52 2.35 -20.06
N LEU A 510 -2.71 3.62 -19.69
CA LEU A 510 -4.01 4.14 -19.25
C LEU A 510 -5.06 4.05 -20.37
N TRP A 511 -4.84 4.73 -21.49
CA TRP A 511 -5.76 4.70 -22.63
C TRP A 511 -5.90 3.31 -23.27
N PRO A 512 -4.81 2.54 -23.49
CA PRO A 512 -4.92 1.15 -23.96
C PRO A 512 -5.78 0.25 -23.07
N THR A 513 -5.65 0.39 -21.75
CA THR A 513 -6.43 -0.40 -20.78
C THR A 513 -7.89 0.01 -20.77
N LEU A 514 -8.18 1.31 -20.83
CA LEU A 514 -9.55 1.80 -20.97
C LEU A 514 -10.18 1.28 -22.26
N ALA A 515 -9.51 1.45 -23.41
CA ALA A 515 -10.00 0.98 -24.70
C ALA A 515 -10.28 -0.53 -24.73
N TYR A 516 -9.49 -1.34 -24.02
CA TYR A 516 -9.74 -2.78 -23.87
C TYR A 516 -11.09 -3.06 -23.18
N PHE A 517 -11.43 -2.33 -22.11
CA PHE A 517 -12.65 -2.59 -21.33
C PHE A 517 -13.88 -1.83 -21.84
N SER A 518 -13.74 -0.57 -22.23
CA SER A 518 -14.84 0.29 -22.68
C SER A 518 -15.16 0.12 -24.16
N GLY A 519 -14.16 -0.31 -24.95
CA GLY A 519 -14.20 -0.26 -26.40
C GLY A 519 -13.68 1.07 -26.93
N PHE A 520 -13.50 1.14 -28.24
CA PHE A 520 -13.04 2.32 -28.95
C PHE A 520 -13.70 2.42 -30.33
N LYS A 521 -14.26 3.58 -30.66
CA LYS A 521 -14.74 3.92 -32.01
C LYS A 521 -14.19 5.28 -32.45
N GLY A 522 -13.53 5.33 -33.61
CA GLY A 522 -13.02 6.58 -34.15
C GLY A 522 -12.36 6.44 -35.52
N VAL A 523 -12.12 7.57 -36.20
CA VAL A 523 -11.41 7.60 -37.49
C VAL A 523 -9.92 7.80 -37.24
N VAL A 524 -9.10 6.79 -37.53
CA VAL A 524 -7.65 6.81 -37.33
C VAL A 524 -6.96 6.65 -38.69
N GLY A 525 -6.11 7.60 -39.06
CA GLY A 525 -5.42 7.57 -40.36
C GLY A 525 -6.39 7.53 -41.56
N GLY A 526 -7.55 8.18 -41.44
CA GLY A 526 -8.59 8.21 -42.48
C GLY A 526 -9.47 6.96 -42.56
N THR A 527 -9.30 5.98 -41.67
CA THR A 527 -10.12 4.76 -41.63
C THR A 527 -10.94 4.69 -40.34
N GLU A 528 -12.22 4.34 -40.44
CA GLU A 528 -13.05 4.04 -39.26
C GLU A 528 -12.54 2.75 -38.59
N VAL A 529 -12.23 2.85 -37.30
CA VAL A 529 -11.80 1.74 -36.45
C VAL A 529 -12.81 1.56 -35.34
N VAL A 530 -13.30 0.34 -35.19
CA VAL A 530 -14.19 -0.07 -34.11
C VAL A 530 -13.57 -1.26 -33.38
N VAL A 531 -13.47 -1.13 -32.06
CA VAL A 531 -13.03 -2.17 -31.13
C VAL A 531 -14.10 -2.30 -30.05
N ASP A 532 -14.69 -3.47 -29.95
CA ASP A 532 -15.66 -3.75 -28.89
C ASP A 532 -14.95 -3.90 -27.54
N GLY A 533 -15.51 -3.27 -26.52
CA GLY A 533 -14.98 -3.36 -25.15
C GLY A 533 -15.34 -4.68 -24.48
N ASP A 534 -14.38 -5.26 -23.75
CA ASP A 534 -14.59 -6.47 -22.97
C ASP A 534 -15.23 -6.15 -21.60
N GLN A 535 -16.48 -5.68 -21.64
CA GLN A 535 -17.24 -5.33 -20.44
C GLN A 535 -17.54 -6.56 -19.56
N THR A 536 -17.54 -7.76 -20.14
CA THR A 536 -17.69 -9.02 -19.40
C THR A 536 -16.53 -9.24 -18.45
N GLN A 537 -15.28 -9.07 -18.92
CA GLN A 537 -14.12 -9.14 -18.02
C GLN A 537 -14.09 -7.96 -17.04
N ALA A 538 -14.49 -6.76 -17.45
CA ALA A 538 -14.58 -5.61 -16.54
C ALA A 538 -15.52 -5.89 -15.36
N LYS A 539 -16.74 -6.37 -15.64
CA LYS A 539 -17.72 -6.80 -14.64
C LYS A 539 -17.17 -7.89 -13.75
N ARG A 540 -16.52 -8.89 -14.34
CA ARG A 540 -15.94 -10.01 -13.59
C ARG A 540 -14.94 -9.50 -12.54
N ILE A 541 -13.98 -8.64 -12.92
CA ILE A 541 -13.00 -8.10 -11.98
C ILE A 541 -13.68 -7.29 -10.87
N ALA A 542 -14.65 -6.44 -11.21
CA ALA A 542 -15.41 -5.66 -10.22
C ALA A 542 -16.11 -6.57 -9.19
N GLU A 543 -16.83 -7.59 -9.65
CA GLU A 543 -17.56 -8.51 -8.77
C GLU A 543 -16.64 -9.47 -8.00
N GLU A 544 -15.51 -9.90 -8.58
CA GLU A 544 -14.49 -10.67 -7.85
C GLU A 544 -13.85 -9.82 -6.75
N GLY A 545 -13.43 -8.59 -7.06
CA GLY A 545 -12.86 -7.65 -6.08
C GLY A 545 -13.81 -7.37 -4.93
N ARG A 546 -15.09 -7.16 -5.23
CA ARG A 546 -16.14 -6.98 -4.23
C ARG A 546 -16.34 -8.19 -3.34
N ARG A 547 -16.57 -9.37 -3.94
CA ARG A 547 -16.76 -10.62 -3.18
C ARG A 547 -15.54 -10.96 -2.34
N TRP A 548 -14.34 -10.62 -2.82
CA TRP A 548 -13.11 -10.84 -2.10
C TRP A 548 -12.96 -9.88 -0.91
N ALA A 549 -13.19 -8.58 -1.12
CA ALA A 549 -13.12 -7.58 -0.06
C ALA A 549 -14.11 -7.84 1.08
N GLU A 550 -15.31 -8.34 0.76
CA GLU A 550 -16.33 -8.76 1.74
C GLU A 550 -15.87 -9.97 2.60
N LYS A 551 -14.85 -10.72 2.18
CA LYS A 551 -14.34 -11.92 2.87
C LYS A 551 -13.00 -11.73 3.57
N THR A 552 -12.13 -10.84 3.08
CA THR A 552 -10.72 -10.77 3.52
C THR A 552 -10.25 -9.39 3.95
N LEU A 553 -11.05 -8.34 3.72
CA LEU A 553 -10.74 -6.94 4.02
C LEU A 553 -11.78 -6.34 4.98
N ARG A 554 -12.30 -7.16 5.89
CA ARG A 554 -13.27 -6.75 6.92
C ARG A 554 -12.55 -6.15 8.13
N ARG A 555 -13.30 -5.52 9.04
CA ARG A 555 -12.74 -5.01 10.30
C ARG A 555 -12.16 -6.16 11.14
N GLU A 556 -12.80 -7.31 11.11
CA GLU A 556 -12.36 -8.53 11.75
C GLU A 556 -11.01 -9.00 11.21
N ASP A 557 -10.78 -8.88 9.90
CA ASP A 557 -9.50 -9.27 9.28
C ASP A 557 -8.37 -8.30 9.67
N MET A 558 -8.69 -7.02 9.87
CA MET A 558 -7.77 -6.03 10.44
C MET A 558 -7.42 -6.37 11.88
N GLU A 559 -8.40 -6.74 12.71
CA GLU A 559 -8.19 -7.17 14.09
C GLU A 559 -7.30 -8.42 14.15
N VAL A 560 -7.55 -9.43 13.31
CA VAL A 560 -6.76 -10.66 13.23
C VAL A 560 -5.31 -10.38 12.83
N TYR A 561 -5.10 -9.50 11.84
CA TYR A 561 -3.76 -9.10 11.41
C TYR A 561 -3.03 -8.36 12.52
N PHE A 562 -3.69 -7.40 13.16
CA PHE A 562 -3.05 -6.59 14.19
C PHE A 562 -2.77 -7.39 15.47
N PHE A 563 -3.65 -8.31 15.84
CA PHE A 563 -3.40 -9.23 16.94
C PHE A 563 -2.15 -10.07 16.67
N ARG A 564 -2.03 -10.62 15.45
CA ARG A 564 -0.82 -11.37 15.08
C ARG A 564 0.43 -10.50 15.21
N LEU A 565 0.40 -9.30 14.63
CA LEU A 565 1.52 -8.37 14.65
C LEU A 565 2.00 -8.07 16.08
N LEU A 566 1.06 -7.83 17.01
CA LEU A 566 1.42 -7.48 18.38
C LEU A 566 1.90 -8.68 19.22
N LEU A 567 1.51 -9.92 18.91
CA LEU A 567 2.12 -11.11 19.52
C LEU A 567 3.57 -11.28 19.08
N GLU A 568 3.85 -11.12 17.78
CA GLU A 568 5.20 -11.19 17.23
C GLU A 568 6.09 -10.07 17.80
N TRP A 569 5.56 -8.84 17.88
CA TRP A 569 6.24 -7.71 18.52
C TRP A 569 6.48 -7.94 20.01
N GLY A 570 5.50 -8.52 20.70
CA GLY A 570 5.60 -8.90 22.11
C GLY A 570 6.76 -9.85 22.37
N ARG A 571 6.92 -10.88 21.53
CA ARG A 571 8.07 -11.80 21.59
C ARG A 571 9.38 -11.06 21.35
N LEU A 572 9.45 -10.25 20.30
CA LEU A 572 10.68 -9.57 19.89
C LEU A 572 11.26 -8.64 20.98
N THR A 573 10.37 -8.04 21.79
CA THR A 573 10.72 -7.10 22.87
C THR A 573 10.91 -7.78 24.24
N ASP A 574 10.84 -9.11 24.31
CA ASP A 574 11.04 -9.88 25.55
C ASP A 574 12.52 -10.23 25.77
N ASP A 575 13.03 -10.07 26.98
CA ASP A 575 14.43 -10.39 27.29
C ASP A 575 14.74 -11.90 27.17
N ASN A 576 13.73 -12.77 27.26
CA ASN A 576 13.84 -14.20 27.03
C ASN A 576 13.31 -14.62 25.64
N ARG A 577 13.26 -13.71 24.65
CA ARG A 577 12.67 -13.98 23.31
C ARG A 577 13.16 -15.27 22.63
N ASP A 578 14.40 -15.65 22.89
CA ASP A 578 15.06 -16.83 22.33
C ASP A 578 14.52 -18.13 22.94
N GLY A 579 13.95 -18.07 24.16
CA GLY A 579 13.30 -19.17 24.86
C GLY A 579 11.77 -19.12 24.82
N LEU A 580 11.16 -18.28 23.98
CA LEU A 580 9.71 -18.18 23.84
C LEU A 580 9.23 -18.88 22.58
N GLY A 581 8.12 -19.62 22.69
CA GLY A 581 7.42 -20.14 21.53
C GLY A 581 6.26 -21.08 21.89
N TYR A 582 5.25 -21.09 21.03
CA TYR A 582 4.16 -22.05 21.06
C TYR A 582 4.60 -23.36 20.42
N VAL A 583 4.51 -24.45 21.18
CA VAL A 583 4.75 -25.81 20.69
C VAL A 583 3.43 -26.58 20.73
N PRO A 584 2.92 -27.10 19.59
CA PRO A 584 1.68 -27.87 19.59
C PRO A 584 1.87 -29.17 20.38
N VAL A 585 0.91 -29.47 21.25
CA VAL A 585 0.95 -30.69 22.08
C VAL A 585 0.71 -31.93 21.21
N GLY A 586 1.79 -32.62 20.82
CA GLY A 586 1.75 -33.95 20.20
C GLY A 586 2.40 -34.07 18.81
N GLY A 587 3.72 -34.31 18.75
CA GLY A 587 4.48 -34.79 17.59
C GLY A 587 5.78 -34.00 17.40
N VAL A 588 6.98 -34.50 17.75
CA VAL A 588 7.62 -35.69 17.15
C VAL A 588 8.38 -36.53 18.19
N ALA A 589 7.82 -37.69 18.55
CA ALA A 589 8.57 -38.81 19.12
C ALA A 589 8.26 -40.06 18.29
N GLY A 590 8.85 -40.18 17.09
CA GLY A 590 8.57 -41.34 16.25
C GLY A 590 9.03 -41.28 14.80
N ALA A 591 10.20 -40.71 14.51
CA ALA A 591 10.80 -40.85 13.17
C ALA A 591 12.33 -40.95 13.22
N ARG A 592 12.89 -41.64 14.23
CA ARG A 592 14.26 -42.17 14.20
C ARG A 592 14.34 -43.46 15.04
N LYS A 593 13.89 -44.56 14.46
CA LYS A 593 14.48 -45.89 14.66
C LYS A 593 14.78 -46.37 13.23
N GLY A 594 16.00 -46.26 12.75
CA GLY A 594 17.05 -47.21 13.12
C GLY A 594 16.86 -48.47 12.27
N HIS A 595 17.10 -48.35 10.96
CA HIS A 595 17.28 -49.52 10.09
C HIS A 595 18.73 -49.98 10.29
N GLU A 596 18.98 -50.71 11.37
CA GLU A 596 20.13 -51.61 11.46
C GLU A 596 19.65 -52.99 11.02
N ASN A 597 19.94 -53.33 9.77
CA ASN A 597 19.81 -54.70 9.28
C ASN A 597 20.97 -55.52 9.86
N GLY A 598 20.69 -56.29 10.91
CA GLY A 598 21.52 -57.41 11.31
C GLY A 598 21.34 -58.57 10.33
N ASN A 599 22.37 -58.83 9.52
CA ASN A 599 22.52 -60.08 8.81
C ASN A 599 23.27 -61.07 9.73
N ASP A 600 22.51 -61.91 10.42
CA ASP A 600 23.00 -63.19 10.95
C ASP A 600 22.52 -64.29 9.99
N ALA A 601 23.46 -64.86 9.24
CA ALA A 601 23.30 -66.13 8.54
C ALA A 601 24.43 -67.06 9.04
N GLY A 602 24.08 -67.89 10.03
CA GLY A 602 24.89 -69.01 10.50
C GLY A 602 24.77 -70.20 9.55
N GLY A 603 25.85 -70.98 9.45
CA GLY A 603 26.05 -72.00 8.44
C GLY A 603 25.18 -73.25 8.55
N SER A 604 25.10 -73.96 7.43
CA SER A 604 25.45 -75.39 7.30
C SER A 604 25.80 -75.70 5.85
#